data_AF-A0A2V5U5Y0-F1
#
_entry.id   AF-A0A2V5U5Y0-F1
#
_cell.length_a   1.000
_cell.length_b   1.000
_cell.length_c   1.000
_cell.angle_alpha   90.00
_cell.angle_beta   90.00
_cell.angle_gamma   90.00
#
_symmetry.space_group_name_H-M   'P 1'
#
loop_
_entity.id
_entity.type
_entity.pdbx_description
1 polymer ?
#
loop_
_entity_poly.entity_id
_entity_poly.type
_entity_poly.pdbx_seq_one_letter_code
_entity_poly.pdbx_strand_id
1 'polypeptide(L)'
;MAEKKFKLDRLLIGCVVELVSVIASEIIESDESPSRPPLPNPNGYDAFVKAANLLAGEPSGYQSMSLPRLQTLLSANGDVLSRVRQGLSRKCRVPENYSISNFDAHLTELSGLKRVAQLLAAEGQLAENEHRTNDAIRAYLDTIRFGTECCRGGLMIDKLVGIAIEAIGTAPLEKLIERLDVKSCRGILQELQQIDRATEPVADVMRNE
;
A
#
# COMPACT_ATOMS: atom_id res chain seq x y z
N MET A 1 -11.35 -52.71 48.96
CA MET A 1 -11.45 -51.66 47.93
C MET A 1 -10.77 -52.24 46.69
N ALA A 2 -11.53 -52.67 45.68
CA ALA A 2 -10.99 -53.42 44.53
C ALA A 2 -10.62 -52.47 43.39
N GLU A 3 -9.36 -52.51 42.98
CA GLU A 3 -8.78 -51.74 41.88
C GLU A 3 -9.25 -52.32 40.53
N LYS A 4 -10.14 -51.60 39.82
CA LYS A 4 -10.55 -51.98 38.46
C LYS A 4 -9.44 -51.61 37.47
N LYS A 5 -8.62 -52.58 37.06
CA LYS A 5 -7.70 -52.43 35.92
C LYS A 5 -8.51 -52.23 34.64
N PHE A 6 -8.49 -51.02 34.11
CA PHE A 6 -9.11 -50.68 32.83
C PHE A 6 -8.30 -51.32 31.69
N LYS A 7 -8.79 -52.43 31.14
CA LYS A 7 -8.22 -53.03 29.92
C LYS A 7 -8.71 -52.21 28.74
N LEU A 8 -7.87 -51.29 28.27
CA LEU A 8 -8.14 -50.53 27.05
C LEU A 8 -8.10 -51.50 25.86
N ASP A 9 -9.22 -51.63 25.15
CA ASP A 9 -9.38 -52.54 24.03
C ASP A 9 -8.42 -52.15 22.89
N ARG A 10 -7.72 -53.11 22.30
CA ARG A 10 -6.78 -52.88 21.19
C ARG A 10 -7.49 -52.24 19.99
N LEU A 11 -8.79 -52.50 19.83
CA LEU A 11 -9.63 -51.88 18.81
C LEU A 11 -9.79 -50.36 19.04
N LEU A 12 -10.02 -49.95 20.30
CA LEU A 12 -10.15 -48.53 20.67
C LEU A 12 -8.85 -47.75 20.46
N ILE A 13 -7.69 -48.37 20.73
CA ILE A 13 -6.39 -47.77 20.48
C ILE A 13 -6.17 -47.57 18.97
N GLY A 14 -6.54 -48.55 18.15
CA GLY A 14 -6.45 -48.45 16.68
C GLY A 14 -7.26 -47.28 16.12
N CYS A 15 -8.52 -47.14 16.54
CA CYS A 15 -9.40 -46.05 16.08
C CYS A 15 -8.89 -44.66 16.47
N VAL A 16 -8.28 -44.51 17.66
CA VAL A 16 -7.69 -43.24 18.09
C VAL A 16 -6.48 -42.87 17.24
N VAL A 17 -5.64 -43.85 16.87
CA VAL A 17 -4.47 -43.62 16.00
C VAL A 17 -4.89 -43.25 14.58
N GLU A 18 -5.92 -43.89 14.02
CA GLU A 18 -6.47 -43.51 12.72
C GLU A 18 -7.07 -42.10 12.73
N LEU A 19 -7.82 -41.75 13.77
CA LEU A 19 -8.38 -40.40 13.89
C LEU A 19 -7.28 -39.33 14.01
N VAL A 20 -6.25 -39.58 14.81
CA VAL A 20 -5.11 -38.66 14.96
C VAL A 20 -4.33 -38.51 13.66
N SER A 21 -4.17 -39.58 12.88
CA SER A 21 -3.47 -39.52 11.59
C SER A 21 -4.26 -38.78 10.52
N VAL A 22 -5.60 -38.90 10.50
CA VAL A 22 -6.47 -38.10 9.61
C VAL A 22 -6.41 -36.61 9.99
N ILE A 23 -6.48 -36.30 11.28
CA ILE A 23 -6.33 -34.92 11.76
C ILE A 23 -4.94 -34.37 11.44
N ALA A 24 -3.89 -35.18 11.60
CA ALA A 24 -2.52 -34.78 11.25
C ALA A 24 -2.35 -34.56 9.74
N SER A 25 -2.98 -35.38 8.88
CA SER A 25 -2.91 -35.18 7.42
C SER A 25 -3.64 -33.90 6.99
N GLU A 26 -4.78 -33.57 7.58
CA GLU A 26 -5.48 -32.31 7.29
C GLU A 26 -4.68 -31.08 7.77
N ILE A 27 -3.95 -31.20 8.88
CA ILE A 27 -3.06 -30.15 9.40
C ILE A 27 -1.80 -29.99 8.53
N ILE A 28 -1.28 -31.09 7.95
CA ILE A 28 -0.09 -31.05 7.08
C ILE A 28 -0.43 -30.52 5.68
N GLU A 29 -1.62 -30.84 5.14
CA GLU A 29 -2.06 -30.31 3.83
C GLU A 29 -2.44 -28.82 3.86
N SER A 30 -2.67 -28.24 5.03
CA SER A 30 -2.99 -26.82 5.19
C SER A 30 -1.77 -25.89 5.27
N ASP A 31 -0.55 -26.43 5.16
CA ASP A 31 0.70 -25.67 5.36
C ASP A 31 1.40 -25.24 4.05
N GLU A 32 0.87 -25.57 2.88
CA GLU A 32 1.30 -24.94 1.63
C GLU A 32 0.68 -23.55 1.50
N SER A 33 1.18 -22.61 2.30
CA SER A 33 0.98 -21.18 2.03
C SER A 33 1.45 -20.92 0.59
N PRO A 34 0.57 -20.43 -0.31
CA PRO A 34 0.94 -20.21 -1.70
C PRO A 34 2.16 -19.30 -1.73
N SER A 35 3.25 -19.78 -2.34
CA SER A 35 4.51 -19.05 -2.41
C SER A 35 4.27 -17.63 -2.92
N ARG A 36 4.76 -16.64 -2.17
CA ARG A 36 4.58 -15.23 -2.50
C ARG A 36 5.10 -14.95 -3.92
N PRO A 37 4.37 -14.17 -4.74
CA PRO A 37 4.83 -13.88 -6.10
C PRO A 37 6.21 -13.19 -6.09
N PRO A 38 7.09 -13.51 -7.05
CA PRO A 38 8.43 -12.93 -7.09
C PRO A 38 8.38 -11.41 -7.29
N LEU A 39 9.44 -10.72 -6.84
CA LEU A 39 9.58 -9.28 -7.05
C LEU A 39 9.62 -8.94 -8.55
N PRO A 40 8.89 -7.90 -9.01
CA PRO A 40 9.00 -7.42 -10.38
C PRO A 40 10.42 -6.97 -10.71
N ASN A 41 10.85 -7.16 -11.97
CA ASN A 41 12.13 -6.66 -12.45
C ASN A 41 11.94 -5.92 -13.80
N PRO A 42 12.05 -4.58 -13.85
CA PRO A 42 12.32 -3.67 -12.72
C PRO A 42 11.13 -3.50 -11.78
N ASN A 43 11.39 -3.28 -10.48
CA ASN A 43 10.37 -2.98 -9.47
C ASN A 43 10.08 -1.47 -9.43
N GLY A 44 8.81 -1.09 -9.48
CA GLY A 44 8.40 0.31 -9.29
C GLY A 44 8.66 0.83 -7.87
N TYR A 45 8.58 -0.05 -6.87
CA TYR A 45 8.83 0.28 -5.47
C TYR A 45 10.21 0.91 -5.25
N ASP A 46 11.24 0.36 -5.88
CA ASP A 46 12.62 0.87 -5.78
C ASP A 46 12.73 2.33 -6.25
N ALA A 47 11.90 2.75 -7.21
CA ALA A 47 11.85 4.13 -7.65
C ALA A 47 11.22 5.04 -6.59
N PHE A 48 10.22 4.56 -5.86
CA PHE A 48 9.58 5.29 -4.76
C PHE A 48 10.53 5.51 -3.60
N VAL A 49 11.25 4.48 -3.16
CA VAL A 49 12.24 4.59 -2.07
C VAL A 49 13.35 5.57 -2.45
N LYS A 50 13.87 5.47 -3.68
CA LYS A 50 14.86 6.43 -4.20
C LYS A 50 14.31 7.86 -4.25
N ALA A 51 13.05 8.03 -4.65
CA ALA A 51 12.40 9.34 -4.69
C ALA A 51 12.26 9.92 -3.27
N ALA A 52 11.84 9.11 -2.29
CA ALA A 52 11.74 9.53 -0.90
C ALA A 52 13.08 9.98 -0.31
N ASN A 53 14.16 9.28 -0.63
CA ASN A 53 15.52 9.63 -0.18
C ASN A 53 16.08 10.90 -0.82
N LEU A 54 15.54 11.33 -1.97
CA LEU A 54 15.92 12.55 -2.67
C LEU A 54 15.05 13.75 -2.29
N LEU A 55 14.01 13.54 -1.49
CA LEU A 55 13.03 14.56 -1.16
C LEU A 55 13.68 15.72 -0.41
N ALA A 56 13.54 16.93 -0.95
CA ALA A 56 14.05 18.17 -0.39
C ALA A 56 12.92 18.97 0.29
N GLY A 57 13.20 19.50 1.48
CA GLY A 57 12.22 20.26 2.25
C GLY A 57 11.20 19.38 2.98
N GLU A 58 10.14 20.00 3.48
CA GLU A 58 9.11 19.32 4.28
C GLU A 58 7.73 19.57 3.68
N PRO A 59 7.10 18.55 3.05
CA PRO A 59 5.81 18.69 2.39
C PRO A 59 4.63 18.52 3.36
N SER A 60 4.86 18.10 4.62
CA SER A 60 3.77 18.07 5.59
C SER A 60 3.18 19.46 5.83
N GLY A 61 1.87 19.51 5.97
CA GLY A 61 1.13 20.77 6.07
C GLY A 61 1.06 21.58 4.76
N TYR A 62 1.29 20.95 3.60
CA TYR A 62 1.15 21.62 2.29
C TYR A 62 -0.15 22.42 2.16
N GLN A 63 -1.24 21.92 2.75
CA GLN A 63 -2.57 22.55 2.73
C GLN A 63 -2.57 24.01 3.22
N SER A 64 -1.68 24.36 4.15
CA SER A 64 -1.56 25.70 4.72
C SER A 64 -0.40 26.52 4.14
N MET A 65 0.34 25.97 3.18
CA MET A 65 1.45 26.69 2.53
C MET A 65 0.94 27.80 1.60
N SER A 66 1.68 28.90 1.56
CA SER A 66 1.43 29.96 0.58
C SER A 66 1.82 29.51 -0.84
N LEU A 67 1.21 30.15 -1.86
CA LEU A 67 1.52 29.87 -3.26
C LEU A 67 3.03 29.93 -3.59
N PRO A 68 3.80 30.96 -3.18
CA PRO A 68 5.24 30.98 -3.43
C PRO A 68 6.00 29.83 -2.75
N ARG A 69 5.52 29.38 -1.58
CA ARG A 69 6.14 28.27 -0.86
C ARG A 69 5.88 26.93 -1.55
N LEU A 70 4.66 26.69 -2.05
CA LEU A 70 4.33 25.54 -2.89
C LEU A 70 5.20 25.51 -4.16
N GLN A 71 5.31 26.63 -4.86
CA GLN A 71 6.15 26.75 -6.06
C GLN A 71 7.62 26.42 -5.76
N THR A 72 8.16 26.94 -4.65
CA THR A 72 9.54 26.65 -4.22
C THR A 72 9.72 25.17 -3.90
N LEU A 73 8.80 24.57 -3.14
CA LEU A 73 8.83 23.15 -2.77
C LEU A 73 8.82 22.26 -4.02
N LEU A 74 7.92 22.53 -4.97
CA LEU A 74 7.75 21.71 -6.16
C LEU A 74 8.90 21.89 -7.15
N SER A 75 9.42 23.12 -7.29
CA SER A 75 10.60 23.40 -8.14
C SER A 75 11.84 22.64 -7.64
N ALA A 76 12.00 22.51 -6.32
CA ALA A 76 13.10 21.76 -5.72
C ALA A 76 12.96 20.23 -5.86
N ASN A 77 11.76 19.73 -6.19
CA ASN A 77 11.44 18.29 -6.17
C ASN A 77 10.90 17.76 -7.51
N GLY A 78 11.11 18.46 -8.63
CA GLY A 78 10.64 18.01 -9.95
C GLY A 78 11.14 16.60 -10.31
N ASP A 79 12.41 16.29 -9.98
CA ASP A 79 12.98 14.97 -10.19
C ASP A 79 12.33 13.87 -9.33
N VAL A 80 11.91 14.21 -8.10
CA VAL A 80 11.20 13.30 -7.19
C VAL A 80 9.84 12.94 -7.80
N LEU A 81 9.07 13.94 -8.23
CA LEU A 81 7.76 13.74 -8.88
C LEU A 81 7.88 12.88 -10.15
N SER A 82 8.88 13.15 -10.99
CA SER A 82 9.15 12.38 -12.20
C SER A 82 9.47 10.91 -11.89
N ARG A 83 10.31 10.65 -10.88
CA ARG A 83 10.66 9.28 -10.44
C ARG A 83 9.46 8.52 -9.91
N VAL A 84 8.58 9.17 -9.15
CA VAL A 84 7.35 8.52 -8.66
C VAL A 84 6.45 8.13 -9.83
N ARG A 85 6.23 9.03 -10.80
CA ARG A 85 5.46 8.70 -12.00
C ARG A 85 6.09 7.57 -12.82
N GLN A 86 7.42 7.52 -12.89
CA GLN A 86 8.13 6.38 -13.48
C GLN A 86 7.85 5.08 -12.71
N GLY A 87 7.88 5.11 -11.38
CA GLY A 87 7.55 3.95 -10.54
C GLY A 87 6.11 3.47 -10.76
N LEU A 88 5.16 4.41 -10.84
CA LEU A 88 3.74 4.14 -11.13
C LEU A 88 3.51 3.51 -12.53
N SER A 89 4.45 3.66 -13.46
CA SER A 89 4.39 3.00 -14.77
C SER A 89 4.80 1.51 -14.73
N ARG A 90 5.27 1.01 -13.59
CA ARG A 90 5.81 -0.35 -13.41
C ARG A 90 4.95 -1.14 -12.42
N LYS A 91 5.13 -2.46 -12.44
CA LYS A 91 4.60 -3.31 -11.36
C LYS A 91 5.40 -3.02 -10.08
N CYS A 92 4.69 -2.88 -8.97
CA CYS A 92 5.29 -2.64 -7.66
C CYS A 92 5.11 -3.86 -6.75
N ARG A 93 6.06 -4.09 -5.85
CA ARG A 93 5.90 -5.01 -4.72
C ARG A 93 6.91 -4.62 -3.64
N VAL A 94 6.50 -4.63 -2.37
CA VAL A 94 7.44 -4.38 -1.27
C VAL A 94 8.38 -5.59 -1.09
N PRO A 95 9.71 -5.36 -0.98
CA PRO A 95 10.68 -6.42 -0.71
C PRO A 95 10.45 -7.13 0.64
N GLU A 96 10.76 -8.43 0.68
CA GLU A 96 10.71 -9.23 1.91
C GLU A 96 12.01 -9.05 2.71
N ASN A 97 12.07 -8.00 3.52
CA ASN A 97 13.20 -7.77 4.43
C ASN A 97 12.75 -7.44 5.87
N TYR A 98 11.53 -7.88 6.24
CA TYR A 98 10.89 -7.62 7.53
C TYR A 98 11.43 -8.50 8.65
N SER A 99 12.68 -8.29 9.06
CA SER A 99 13.15 -8.80 10.35
C SER A 99 12.87 -7.77 11.45
N ILE A 100 12.79 -8.22 12.71
CA ILE A 100 12.69 -7.32 13.87
C ILE A 100 13.80 -6.26 13.85
N SER A 101 15.01 -6.64 13.41
CA SER A 101 16.15 -5.71 13.28
C SER A 101 15.96 -4.64 12.21
N ASN A 102 15.05 -4.84 11.26
CA ASN A 102 14.81 -3.96 10.12
C ASN A 102 13.50 -3.17 10.26
N PHE A 103 12.74 -3.38 11.34
CA PHE A 103 11.43 -2.76 11.51
C PHE A 103 11.51 -1.22 11.60
N ASP A 104 12.47 -0.67 12.35
CA ASP A 104 12.66 0.78 12.45
C ASP A 104 13.05 1.42 11.10
N ALA A 105 13.84 0.70 10.30
CA ALA A 105 14.18 1.13 8.95
C ALA A 105 12.95 1.13 8.05
N HIS A 106 12.12 0.09 8.14
CA HIS A 106 10.85 0.01 7.40
C HIS A 106 9.89 1.14 7.78
N LEU A 107 9.72 1.44 9.07
CA LEU A 107 8.90 2.58 9.52
C LEU A 107 9.42 3.92 8.99
N THR A 108 10.75 4.08 8.93
CA THR A 108 11.38 5.27 8.34
C THR A 108 11.08 5.37 6.85
N GLU A 109 11.12 4.26 6.13
CA GLU A 109 10.78 4.18 4.71
C GLU A 109 9.31 4.53 4.46
N LEU A 110 8.38 3.95 5.23
CA LEU A 110 6.95 4.28 5.18
C LEU A 110 6.68 5.76 5.46
N SER A 111 7.41 6.37 6.41
CA SER A 111 7.35 7.81 6.67
C SER A 111 7.82 8.62 5.45
N GLY A 112 8.90 8.18 4.79
CA GLY A 112 9.39 8.77 3.54
C GLY A 112 8.35 8.69 2.41
N LEU A 113 7.70 7.54 2.23
CA LEU A 113 6.64 7.36 1.24
C LEU A 113 5.44 8.29 1.53
N LYS A 114 5.03 8.43 2.79
CA LYS A 114 3.99 9.39 3.17
C LYS A 114 4.36 10.83 2.82
N ARG A 115 5.62 11.24 3.01
CA ARG A 115 6.10 12.58 2.61
C ARG A 115 6.07 12.75 1.09
N VAL A 116 6.39 11.72 0.32
CA VAL A 116 6.24 11.72 -1.15
C VAL A 116 4.77 11.90 -1.56
N ALA A 117 3.83 11.23 -0.89
CA ALA A 117 2.41 11.43 -1.15
C ALA A 117 1.94 12.86 -0.87
N GLN A 118 2.43 13.48 0.21
CA GLN A 118 2.15 14.88 0.52
C GLN A 118 2.72 15.82 -0.55
N LEU A 119 3.87 15.50 -1.13
CA LEU A 119 4.44 16.25 -2.23
C LEU A 119 3.58 16.14 -3.52
N LEU A 120 3.09 14.94 -3.86
CA LEU A 120 2.15 14.77 -4.98
C LEU A 120 0.87 15.58 -4.77
N ALA A 121 0.29 15.55 -3.57
CA ALA A 121 -0.89 16.34 -3.26
C ALA A 121 -0.61 17.86 -3.24
N ALA A 122 0.59 18.28 -2.83
CA ALA A 122 1.04 19.67 -2.94
C ALA A 122 1.10 20.16 -4.40
N GLU A 123 1.50 19.30 -5.34
CA GLU A 123 1.45 19.57 -6.78
C GLU A 123 0.01 19.81 -7.25
N GLY A 124 -0.93 19.00 -6.75
CA GLY A 124 -2.36 19.18 -7.01
C GLY A 124 -2.87 20.52 -6.47
N GLN A 125 -2.50 20.88 -5.24
CA GLN A 125 -2.90 22.16 -4.66
C GLN A 125 -2.31 23.35 -5.41
N LEU A 126 -1.07 23.26 -5.87
CA LEU A 126 -0.49 24.30 -6.73
C LEU A 126 -1.31 24.45 -8.02
N ALA A 127 -1.63 23.33 -8.67
CA ALA A 127 -2.44 23.33 -9.89
C ALA A 127 -3.84 23.93 -9.65
N GLU A 128 -4.49 23.65 -8.51
CA GLU A 128 -5.75 24.30 -8.15
C GLU A 128 -5.61 25.82 -7.99
N ASN A 129 -4.58 26.27 -7.27
CA ASN A 129 -4.30 27.71 -7.08
C ASN A 129 -4.02 28.44 -8.40
N GLU A 130 -3.49 27.72 -9.39
CA GLU A 130 -3.20 28.22 -10.74
C GLU A 130 -4.35 27.99 -11.74
N HIS A 131 -5.52 27.53 -11.27
CA HIS A 131 -6.69 27.21 -12.09
C HIS A 131 -6.45 26.14 -13.17
N ARG A 132 -5.45 25.27 -12.97
CA ARG A 132 -5.13 24.11 -13.82
C ARG A 132 -5.85 22.86 -13.32
N THR A 133 -7.17 22.86 -13.37
CA THR A 133 -8.03 21.81 -12.79
C THR A 133 -7.67 20.38 -13.23
N ASN A 134 -7.37 20.16 -14.51
CA ASN A 134 -7.01 18.82 -15.00
C ASN A 134 -5.69 18.30 -14.41
N ASP A 135 -4.73 19.20 -14.20
CA ASP A 135 -3.44 18.85 -13.59
C ASP A 135 -3.61 18.55 -12.10
N ALA A 136 -4.50 19.27 -11.42
CA ALA A 136 -4.87 18.99 -10.03
C ALA A 136 -5.51 17.60 -9.88
N ILE A 137 -6.51 17.28 -10.70
CA ILE A 137 -7.16 15.96 -10.72
C ILE A 137 -6.13 14.86 -10.93
N ARG A 138 -5.21 15.05 -11.89
CA ARG A 138 -4.16 14.08 -12.18
C ARG A 138 -3.24 13.86 -10.99
N ALA A 139 -2.78 14.92 -10.33
CA ALA A 139 -1.90 14.82 -9.16
C ALA A 139 -2.58 14.10 -7.98
N TYR A 140 -3.87 14.35 -7.76
CA TYR A 140 -4.63 13.66 -6.72
C TYR A 140 -4.86 12.18 -7.05
N LEU A 141 -5.19 11.84 -8.30
CA LEU A 141 -5.28 10.45 -8.74
C LEU A 141 -3.93 9.72 -8.69
N ASP A 142 -2.83 10.39 -9.05
CA ASP A 142 -1.46 9.88 -8.89
C ASP A 142 -1.19 9.58 -7.40
N THR A 143 -1.64 10.45 -6.48
CA THR A 143 -1.50 10.25 -5.02
C THR A 143 -2.28 9.03 -4.53
N ILE A 144 -3.54 8.87 -4.97
CA ILE A 144 -4.39 7.72 -4.60
C ILE A 144 -3.76 6.42 -5.11
N ARG A 145 -3.39 6.39 -6.39
CA ARG A 145 -2.74 5.21 -7.00
C ARG A 145 -1.42 4.87 -6.31
N PHE A 146 -0.66 5.89 -5.93
CA PHE A 146 0.58 5.71 -5.20
C PHE A 146 0.38 5.00 -3.86
N GLY A 147 -0.67 5.31 -3.10
CA GLY A 147 -0.97 4.63 -1.83
C GLY A 147 -1.19 3.13 -1.98
N THR A 148 -1.83 2.70 -3.07
CA THR A 148 -2.00 1.28 -3.36
C THR A 148 -0.68 0.63 -3.83
N GLU A 149 0.04 1.27 -4.76
CA GLU A 149 1.23 0.68 -5.37
C GLU A 149 2.45 0.66 -4.45
N CYS A 150 2.64 1.69 -3.61
CA CYS A 150 3.78 1.75 -2.70
C CYS A 150 3.67 0.82 -1.49
N CYS A 151 2.54 0.13 -1.31
CA CYS A 151 2.32 -0.78 -0.18
C CYS A 151 1.93 -2.20 -0.63
N ARG A 152 1.94 -2.45 -1.95
CA ARG A 152 1.50 -3.71 -2.56
C ARG A 152 2.38 -4.88 -2.13
N GLY A 153 1.76 -5.96 -1.66
CA GLY A 153 2.48 -7.12 -1.16
C GLY A 153 3.33 -6.80 0.06
N GLY A 154 2.98 -5.77 0.83
CA GLY A 154 3.61 -5.48 2.12
C GLY A 154 2.93 -6.19 3.29
N LEU A 155 3.30 -5.78 4.50
CA LEU A 155 2.62 -6.17 5.74
C LEU A 155 1.34 -5.35 5.94
N MET A 156 0.59 -5.65 6.98
CA MET A 156 -0.58 -4.91 7.43
C MET A 156 -0.24 -3.45 7.72
N ILE A 157 0.95 -3.17 8.28
CA ILE A 157 1.39 -1.79 8.49
C ILE A 157 1.57 -1.03 7.17
N ASP A 158 2.08 -1.68 6.11
CA ASP A 158 2.14 -1.11 4.77
C ASP A 158 0.72 -0.79 4.29
N LYS A 159 -0.24 -1.72 4.42
CA LYS A 159 -1.64 -1.49 4.02
C LYS A 159 -2.25 -0.28 4.74
N LEU A 160 -2.05 -0.14 6.05
CA LEU A 160 -2.55 0.99 6.83
C LEU A 160 -1.94 2.32 6.37
N VAL A 161 -0.64 2.34 6.05
CA VAL A 161 0.03 3.52 5.48
C VAL A 161 -0.51 3.84 4.09
N GLY A 162 -0.72 2.83 3.24
CA GLY A 162 -1.34 2.98 1.92
C GLY A 162 -2.72 3.64 2.00
N ILE A 163 -3.59 3.19 2.91
CA ILE A 163 -4.90 3.82 3.16
C ILE A 163 -4.74 5.29 3.59
N ALA A 164 -3.78 5.59 4.46
CA ALA A 164 -3.51 6.97 4.88
C ALA A 164 -3.03 7.84 3.70
N ILE A 165 -2.26 7.28 2.77
CA ILE A 165 -1.82 7.95 1.54
C ILE A 165 -3.00 8.18 0.58
N GLU A 166 -3.84 7.18 0.38
CA GLU A 166 -5.06 7.31 -0.43
C GLU A 166 -5.93 8.46 0.09
N ALA A 167 -6.12 8.56 1.40
CA ALA A 167 -6.86 9.66 2.03
C ALA A 167 -6.26 11.05 1.76
N ILE A 168 -4.93 11.17 1.62
CA ILE A 168 -4.26 12.44 1.28
C ILE A 168 -4.67 12.92 -0.12
N GLY A 169 -4.85 12.00 -1.07
CA GLY A 169 -5.31 12.32 -2.43
C GLY A 169 -6.83 12.46 -2.56
N THR A 170 -7.59 11.61 -1.87
CA THR A 170 -9.06 11.60 -1.94
C THR A 170 -9.68 12.86 -1.34
N ALA A 171 -9.20 13.33 -0.18
CA ALA A 171 -9.79 14.49 0.50
C ALA A 171 -9.84 15.78 -0.33
N PRO A 172 -8.78 16.22 -1.05
CA PRO A 172 -8.88 17.36 -1.94
C PRO A 172 -9.64 17.03 -3.25
N LEU A 173 -9.55 15.79 -3.76
CA LEU A 173 -10.29 15.38 -4.95
C LEU A 173 -11.81 15.44 -4.76
N GLU A 174 -12.33 15.01 -3.60
CA GLU A 174 -13.74 15.10 -3.25
C GLU A 174 -14.26 16.54 -3.31
N LYS A 175 -13.51 17.49 -2.73
CA LYS A 175 -13.86 18.92 -2.77
C LYS A 175 -13.84 19.47 -4.19
N LEU A 176 -12.91 18.99 -5.01
CA LEU A 176 -12.78 19.44 -6.39
C LEU A 176 -13.96 18.92 -7.24
N ILE A 177 -14.38 17.67 -7.05
CA ILE A 177 -15.48 17.02 -7.77
C ILE A 177 -16.79 17.81 -7.70
N GLU A 178 -17.09 18.46 -6.57
CA GLU A 178 -18.30 19.29 -6.41
C GLU A 178 -18.44 20.41 -7.45
N ARG A 179 -17.35 20.77 -8.12
CA ARG A 179 -17.27 21.89 -9.08
C ARG A 179 -17.02 21.43 -10.52
N LEU A 180 -16.95 20.13 -10.78
CA LEU A 180 -16.62 19.57 -12.09
C LEU A 180 -17.87 19.27 -12.92
N ASP A 181 -17.69 19.27 -14.23
CA ASP A 181 -18.71 18.79 -15.16
C ASP A 181 -18.82 17.25 -15.13
N VAL A 182 -19.97 16.74 -15.59
CA VAL A 182 -20.29 15.30 -15.58
C VAL A 182 -19.27 14.46 -16.35
N LYS A 183 -18.68 14.96 -17.44
CA LYS A 183 -17.68 14.21 -18.22
C LYS A 183 -16.39 14.04 -17.40
N SER A 184 -15.95 15.09 -16.72
CA SER A 184 -14.79 15.05 -15.82
C SER A 184 -15.01 14.07 -14.66
N CYS A 185 -16.19 14.11 -14.02
CA CYS A 185 -16.54 13.16 -12.95
C CYS A 185 -16.54 11.69 -13.44
N ARG A 186 -17.03 11.42 -14.65
CA ARG A 186 -16.97 10.06 -15.23
C ARG A 186 -15.54 9.59 -15.48
N GLY A 187 -14.65 10.48 -15.94
CA GLY A 187 -13.24 10.17 -16.11
C GLY A 187 -12.57 9.80 -14.78
N ILE A 188 -12.81 10.59 -13.74
CA ILE A 188 -12.31 10.31 -12.38
C ILE A 188 -12.83 8.97 -11.88
N LEU A 189 -14.13 8.69 -12.02
CA LEU A 189 -14.73 7.42 -11.59
C LEU A 189 -14.09 6.22 -12.29
N GLN A 190 -13.78 6.33 -13.59
CA GLN A 190 -13.11 5.25 -14.34
C GLN A 190 -11.70 4.98 -13.80
N GLU A 191 -10.93 6.00 -13.49
CA GLU A 191 -9.59 5.87 -12.90
C GLU A 191 -9.66 5.26 -11.50
N LEU A 192 -10.56 5.74 -10.63
CA LEU A 192 -10.77 5.19 -9.28
C LEU A 192 -11.18 3.72 -9.32
N GLN A 193 -12.07 3.33 -10.24
CA GLN A 193 -12.45 1.92 -10.43
C GLN A 193 -11.28 1.03 -10.87
N GLN A 194 -10.33 1.57 -11.63
CA GLN A 194 -9.12 0.83 -12.00
C GLN A 194 -8.20 0.64 -10.80
N ILE A 195 -8.03 1.67 -9.97
CA ILE A 195 -7.26 1.59 -8.73
C ILE A 195 -7.88 0.56 -7.79
N ASP A 196 -9.19 0.65 -7.53
CA ASP A 196 -9.91 -0.28 -6.64
C ASP A 196 -9.79 -1.74 -7.08
N ARG A 197 -9.91 -2.01 -8.39
CA ARG A 197 -9.74 -3.37 -8.93
C ARG A 197 -8.32 -3.90 -8.79
N ALA A 198 -7.34 -3.02 -8.78
CA ALA A 198 -5.95 -3.38 -8.59
C ALA A 198 -5.58 -3.56 -7.12
N THR A 199 -6.38 -3.06 -6.17
CA THR A 199 -6.10 -3.13 -4.74
C THR A 199 -6.07 -4.57 -4.23
N GLU A 200 -5.03 -4.89 -3.46
CA GLU A 200 -4.88 -6.20 -2.83
C GLU A 200 -5.93 -6.40 -1.71
N PRO A 201 -6.66 -7.53 -1.71
CA PRO A 201 -7.59 -7.88 -0.63
C PRO A 201 -6.88 -7.96 0.73
N VAL A 202 -7.56 -7.54 1.80
CA VAL A 202 -7.00 -7.62 3.17
C VAL A 202 -6.63 -9.06 3.56
N ALA A 203 -7.40 -10.04 3.12
CA ALA A 203 -7.09 -11.46 3.34
C ALA A 203 -5.76 -11.89 2.72
N ASP A 204 -5.34 -11.23 1.63
CA ASP A 204 -4.06 -11.50 0.97
C ASP A 204 -2.91 -10.82 1.72
N VAL A 205 -3.13 -9.60 2.22
CA VAL A 205 -2.18 -8.90 3.09
C VAL A 205 -1.94 -9.68 4.40
N MET A 206 -2.98 -10.23 5.01
CA MET A 206 -2.87 -11.01 6.26
C MET A 206 -2.03 -12.29 6.10
N ARG A 207 -1.87 -12.81 4.88
CA ARG A 207 -0.99 -13.96 4.63
C ARG A 207 0.50 -13.58 4.64
N ASN A 208 0.82 -12.28 4.69
CA ASN A 208 2.19 -11.79 4.77
C ASN A 208 2.66 -11.53 6.21
N GLU A 209 1.77 -11.64 7.20
CA GLU A 209 2.07 -11.51 8.64
C GLU A 209 2.72 -12.80 9.19
#